data_AF-D7RH37-F1
#
_entry.id   AF-D7RH37-F1
#
_cell.length_a   1.000
_cell.length_b   1.000
_cell.length_c   1.000
_cell.angle_alpha   90.00
_cell.angle_beta   90.00
_cell.angle_gamma   90.00
#
_symmetry.space_group_name_H-M   'P 1'
#
loop_
_entity.id
_entity.type
_entity.pdbx_description
1 polymer ?
#
loop_
_entity_poly.entity_id
_entity_poly.type
_entity_poly.pdbx_seq_one_letter_code
_entity_poly.pdbx_strand_id
1 'polypeptide(L)' 'MCDAFVGTWKLVSSENFDDYMKEVGVGFATRKVAGMAKPTVIISVNGDVVNIKSESTFKNTEMSFKLGQE' A
#
# COMPACT_ATOMS: atom_id res chain seq x y z
N MET A 1 4.00 -7.52 -18.23
CA MET A 1 4.37 -8.30 -17.01
C MET A 1 3.71 -7.73 -15.76
N CYS A 2 3.57 -6.41 -15.62
CA CYS A 2 2.76 -5.80 -14.56
C CYS A 2 1.24 -5.95 -14.75
N ASP A 3 0.79 -6.31 -15.96
CA ASP A 3 -0.62 -6.36 -16.34
C ASP A 3 -1.45 -7.29 -15.45
N ALA A 4 -0.86 -8.38 -14.95
CA ALA A 4 -1.51 -9.31 -14.04
C ALA A 4 -1.84 -8.69 -12.66
N PHE A 5 -1.17 -7.61 -12.28
CA PHE A 5 -1.41 -6.89 -11.02
C PHE A 5 -2.41 -5.74 -11.18
N VAL A 6 -2.73 -5.33 -12.41
CA VAL A 6 -3.68 -4.23 -12.67
C VAL A 6 -5.06 -4.60 -12.14
N GLY A 7 -5.63 -3.72 -11.32
CA GLY A 7 -6.92 -3.94 -10.71
C GLY A 7 -7.04 -3.33 -9.32
N THR A 8 -8.12 -3.71 -8.64
CA THR A 8 -8.49 -3.22 -7.32
C THR A 8 -8.48 -4.38 -6.32
N TRP A 9 -7.65 -4.25 -5.29
CA TRP A 9 -7.34 -5.29 -4.32
C TRP A 9 -7.81 -4.85 -2.93
N LYS A 10 -8.61 -5.68 -2.26
CA LYS A 10 -9.01 -5.44 -0.86
C LYS A 10 -8.15 -6.30 0.06
N LEU A 11 -7.65 -5.70 1.14
CA LEU A 11 -6.92 -6.45 2.16
C LEU A 11 -7.82 -7.54 2.79
N VAL A 12 -7.38 -8.80 2.73
CA VAL A 12 -8.09 -9.95 3.32
C VAL A 12 -7.47 -10.35 4.66
N SER A 13 -6.15 -10.37 4.75
CA SER A 13 -5.41 -10.74 5.96
C SER A 13 -4.16 -9.88 6.12
N SER A 14 -3.68 -9.75 7.35
CA SER A 14 -2.45 -9.04 7.68
C SER A 14 -1.82 -9.67 8.92
N GLU A 15 -0.54 -10.02 8.81
CA GLU A 15 0.24 -10.67 9.86
C GLU A 15 1.48 -9.81 10.15
N ASN A 16 1.83 -9.65 11.43
CA ASN A 16 3.01 -8.90 11.92
C ASN A 16 3.13 -7.43 11.46
N PHE A 17 2.06 -6.79 11.00
CA PHE A 17 2.10 -5.40 10.53
C PHE A 17 2.42 -4.38 11.63
N ASP A 18 1.96 -4.60 12.88
CA ASP A 18 2.33 -3.73 14.03
C ASP A 18 3.84 -3.79 14.29
N ASP A 19 4.42 -4.99 14.28
CA ASP A 19 5.85 -5.18 14.51
C ASP A 19 6.69 -4.58 13.38
N TYR A 20 6.29 -4.79 12.12
CA TYR A 20 6.94 -4.11 10.98
C TYR A 20 6.95 -2.59 11.16
N MET A 21 5.79 -2.00 11.48
CA MET A 21 5.69 -0.56 11.69
C MET A 21 6.53 -0.08 12.88
N LYS A 22 6.65 -0.88 13.94
CA LYS A 22 7.49 -0.58 15.10
C LYS A 22 8.96 -0.53 14.72
N GLU A 23 9.46 -1.52 13.98
CA GLU A 23 10.86 -1.60 13.58
C GLU A 23 11.28 -0.48 12.62
N VAL A 24 10.37 -0.01 11.75
CA VAL A 24 10.60 1.18 10.90
C VAL A 24 10.33 2.50 11.63
N GLY A 25 10.14 2.50 12.95
CA GLY A 25 10.10 3.69 13.81
C GLY A 25 8.74 4.38 13.93
N VAL A 26 7.63 3.75 13.50
CA VAL A 26 6.28 4.33 13.61
C VAL A 26 5.81 4.28 15.07
N GLY A 27 5.33 5.43 15.57
CA GLY A 27 4.84 5.57 16.95
C GLY A 27 3.62 4.71 17.27
N PHE A 28 3.51 4.26 18.53
CA PHE A 28 2.50 3.30 19.00
C PHE A 28 1.06 3.65 18.61
N ALA A 29 0.65 4.91 18.79
CA ALA A 29 -0.71 5.36 18.47
C ALA A 29 -1.03 5.19 16.97
N THR A 30 -0.11 5.60 16.09
CA THR A 30 -0.25 5.44 14.64
C THR A 30 -0.32 3.97 14.24
N ARG A 31 0.46 3.09 14.88
CA ARG A 31 0.42 1.65 14.59
C ARG A 31 -0.93 1.02 14.92
N LYS A 32 -1.53 1.40 16.05
CA LYS A 32 -2.86 0.89 16.43
C LYS A 32 -3.94 1.29 15.43
N VAL A 33 -3.95 2.55 14.99
CA VAL A 33 -4.92 2.99 13.99
C VAL A 33 -4.68 2.34 12.64
N ALA A 34 -3.42 2.24 12.20
CA ALA A 34 -3.06 1.62 10.93
C ALA A 34 -3.36 0.11 10.89
N GLY A 35 -3.16 -0.62 12.01
CA GLY A 35 -3.48 -2.05 12.09
C GLY A 35 -4.98 -2.38 12.03
N MET A 36 -5.84 -1.40 12.32
CA MET A 36 -7.30 -1.54 12.15
C MET A 36 -7.78 -1.17 10.74
N ALA A 37 -6.92 -0.53 9.94
CA ALA A 37 -7.27 -0.13 8.59
C ALA A 37 -7.40 -1.36 7.68
N LYS A 38 -8.40 -1.33 6.79
CA LYS A 38 -8.58 -2.32 5.72
C LYS A 38 -8.44 -1.61 4.38
N PRO A 39 -7.20 -1.30 3.95
CA PRO A 39 -6.98 -0.53 2.74
C PRO A 39 -7.46 -1.29 1.50
N THR A 40 -7.84 -0.50 0.50
CA THR A 40 -8.01 -0.95 -0.87
C THR A 40 -6.82 -0.44 -1.68
N VAL A 41 -6.12 -1.33 -2.37
CA VAL A 41 -4.99 -1.02 -3.22
C VAL A 41 -5.44 -1.06 -4.67
N ILE A 42 -5.20 0.02 -5.41
CA ILE A 42 -5.53 0.16 -6.82
C ILE A 42 -4.21 0.25 -7.58
N ILE A 43 -4.01 -0.67 -8.53
CA ILE A 43 -2.82 -0.72 -9.37
C ILE A 43 -3.24 -0.44 -10.80
N SER A 44 -2.59 0.52 -11.45
CA SER A 44 -2.81 0.87 -12.85
C SER A 44 -1.48 1.04 -13.60
N VAL A 45 -1.51 0.87 -14.92
CA VAL A 45 -0.34 1.00 -15.78
C VAL A 45 -0.70 1.92 -16.95
N ASN A 46 0.10 2.97 -17.14
CA ASN A 46 -0.03 3.93 -18.23
C ASN A 46 1.28 3.93 -19.04
N GLY A 47 1.32 3.15 -20.11
CA GLY A 47 2.55 2.94 -20.88
C GLY A 47 3.59 2.17 -20.06
N ASP A 48 4.71 2.82 -19.74
CA ASP A 48 5.80 2.26 -18.93
C ASP A 48 5.75 2.69 -17.44
N VAL A 49 4.75 3.50 -17.05
CA VAL A 49 4.56 3.98 -15.69
C VAL A 49 3.55 3.12 -14.96
N VAL A 50 3.95 2.58 -13.81
CA VAL A 50 3.09 1.89 -12.86
C VAL A 50 2.64 2.90 -11.80
N ASN A 51 1.35 2.93 -11.50
CA ASN A 51 0.77 3.71 -10.41
C ASN A 51 0.15 2.75 -9.38
N ILE A 52 0.47 2.98 -8.10
CA ILE A 52 -0.10 2.26 -6.97
C ILE A 52 -0.71 3.28 -6.02
N LYS A 53 -2.01 3.12 -5.78
CA LYS A 53 -2.78 3.92 -4.82
C LYS A 53 -3.28 3.01 -3.71
N SER A 54 -3.02 3.37 -2.46
CA SER A 54 -3.57 2.71 -1.27
C SER A 54 -4.55 3.65 -0.60
N GLU A 55 -5.82 3.25 -0.50
CA GLU A 55 -6.89 4.04 0.09
C GLU A 55 -7.39 3.38 1.38
N SER A 56 -7.50 4.16 2.45
CA SER A 56 -8.09 3.72 3.72
C SER A 56 -8.82 4.87 4.39
N THR A 57 -9.63 4.56 5.40
CA THR A 57 -10.29 5.61 6.22
C THR A 57 -9.30 6.43 7.04
N PHE A 58 -8.06 5.97 7.19
CA PHE A 58 -7.03 6.64 7.98
C PHE A 58 -6.12 7.52 7.12
N LYS A 59 -5.54 6.96 6.06
CA LYS A 59 -4.62 7.66 5.18
C LYS A 59 -4.69 7.07 3.77
N ASN A 60 -4.65 7.96 2.79
CA ASN A 60 -4.47 7.59 1.38
C ASN A 60 -3.04 7.92 0.95
N THR A 61 -2.43 7.03 0.19
CA THR A 61 -1.08 7.21 -0.38
C THR A 61 -1.09 6.83 -1.85
N GLU A 62 -0.30 7.52 -2.65
CA GLU A 62 -0.17 7.25 -4.08
C GLU A 62 1.30 7.35 -4.47
N MET A 63 1.74 6.45 -5.34
CA MET A 63 3.08 6.47 -5.93
C MET A 63 3.02 6.11 -7.40
N SER A 64 3.88 6.72 -8.20
CA SER A 64 4.04 6.42 -9.63
C SER A 64 5.52 6.23 -9.92
N PHE A 65 5.87 5.16 -10.63
CA PHE A 65 7.25 4.79 -10.90
C PHE A 65 7.39 4.02 -12.22
N LYS A 66 8.61 4.00 -12.74
CA LYS A 66 9.01 3.13 -13.85
C LYS A 66 9.88 1.99 -13.32
N LEU A 67 9.73 0.80 -13.88
CA LEU A 67 10.55 -0.33 -13.45
C LEU A 67 12.03 -0.08 -13.77
N GLY A 68 12.90 -0.28 -12.78
CA GLY A 68 14.35 -0.13 -12.93
C GLY A 68 14.86 1.31 -12.95
N GLN A 69 14.03 2.29 -12.54
CA GLN A 69 14.42 3.70 -12.42
C GLN A 69 14.17 4.17 -10.98
N GLU A 70 15.14 4.88 -10.42
CA GLU A 70 15.03 5.56 -9.12
C GLU A 70 14.37 6.93 -9.27
#